data_AF-A0A1S1TDN0-F1
#
_entry.id   AF-A0A1S1TDN0-F1
#
_cell.length_a   1.000
_cell.length_b   1.000
_cell.length_c   1.000
_cell.angle_alpha   90.00
_cell.angle_beta   90.00
_cell.angle_gamma   90.00
#
_symmetry.space_group_name_H-M   'P 1'
#
loop_
_entity.id
_entity.type
_entity.pdbx_description
1 polymer ?
#
loop_
_entity_poly.entity_id
_entity_poly.type
_entity_poly.pdbx_seq_one_letter_code
_entity_poly.pdbx_strand_id
1 'polypeptide(L)' 'MTLAQLEEWYVLGGKCSACVHKGFIDRWELARRVGRHAVIAALIPRLRCTACGNKGNNTWMTGRIKR' A
#
# COMPACT_ATOMS: atom_id res chain seq x y z
N MET A 1 3.65 11.98 2.52
CA MET A 1 4.00 11.34 1.23
C MET A 1 2.72 10.92 0.52
N THR A 2 2.50 11.44 -0.69
CA THR A 2 1.37 11.08 -1.56
C THR A 2 1.78 10.00 -2.56
N LEU A 3 0.80 9.42 -3.26
CA LEU A 3 1.06 8.44 -4.32
C LEU A 3 1.89 9.01 -5.48
N ALA A 4 1.68 10.29 -5.83
CA ALA A 4 2.45 10.98 -6.86
C ALA A 4 3.92 11.26 -6.46
N GLN A 5 4.22 11.32 -5.16
CA GLN A 5 5.58 11.51 -4.66
C GLN A 5 6.37 10.20 -4.58
N LEU A 6 5.72 9.05 -4.78
CA LEU A 6 6.39 7.77 -4.78
C LEU A 6 7.14 7.61 -6.11
N GLU A 7 8.47 7.66 -6.09
CA GLU A 7 9.30 7.49 -7.28
C GLU A 7 9.13 6.09 -7.91
N GLU A 8 9.47 5.96 -9.20
CA GLU A 8 9.13 4.76 -9.98
C GLU A 8 9.84 3.49 -9.53
N TRP A 9 10.99 3.64 -8.87
CA TRP A 9 11.75 2.51 -8.31
C TRP A 9 11.17 2.00 -6.99
N TYR A 10 10.17 2.66 -6.40
CA TYR A 10 9.51 2.18 -5.20
C TYR A 10 8.32 1.29 -5.51
N VAL A 11 8.31 0.12 -4.88
CA VAL A 11 7.16 -0.77 -4.84
C VAL A 11 6.36 -0.48 -3.59
N LEU A 12 5.05 -0.27 -3.75
CA LEU A 12 4.12 -0.16 -2.64
C LEU A 12 3.54 -1.54 -2.32
N GLY A 13 3.38 -1.84 -1.04
CA GLY A 13 2.72 -3.05 -0.58
C GLY A 13 2.07 -2.85 0.78
N GLY A 14 1.33 -3.85 1.22
CA GLY A 14 0.73 -3.90 2.55
C GLY A 14 1.19 -5.13 3.32
N LYS A 15 1.37 -4.98 4.63
CA LYS A 15 1.59 -6.07 5.57
C LYS A 15 0.39 -6.19 6.51
N CYS A 16 -0.14 -7.40 6.63
CA CYS A 16 -1.18 -7.69 7.59
C CYS A 16 -0.60 -7.83 9.00
N SER A 17 -1.23 -7.20 9.99
CA SER A 17 -0.88 -7.38 11.41
C SER A 17 -1.32 -8.73 11.97
N ALA A 18 -2.43 -9.30 11.48
CA ALA A 18 -3.00 -10.53 12.00
C ALA A 18 -2.30 -11.80 11.48
N CYS A 19 -2.10 -11.91 10.16
CA CYS A 19 -1.51 -13.10 9.54
C CYS A 19 -0.13 -12.88 8.94
N VAL A 20 0.45 -11.68 9.09
CA VAL A 20 1.79 -11.32 8.58
C VAL A 20 1.89 -11.34 7.05
N HIS A 21 0.80 -11.66 6.34
CA HIS A 21 0.75 -11.69 4.88
C HIS A 21 1.18 -10.36 4.27
N LYS A 22 2.05 -10.44 3.27
CA LYS A 22 2.57 -9.29 2.51
C LYS A 22 2.03 -9.37 1.10
N GLY A 23 1.46 -8.26 0.62
CA GLY A 23 0.94 -8.16 -0.74
C GLY A 23 1.48 -6.91 -1.43
N PHE A 24 1.76 -7.04 -2.72
CA PHE A 24 2.06 -5.89 -3.56
C PHE A 24 0.79 -5.12 -3.88
N ILE A 25 0.89 -3.81 -3.93
CA ILE A 25 -0.20 -2.90 -4.26
C ILE A 25 0.27 -2.04 -5.43
N ASP A 26 -0.42 -2.15 -6.56
CA ASP A 26 -0.13 -1.33 -7.72
C ASP A 26 -0.43 0.14 -7.40
N ARG A 27 0.62 0.97 -7.40
CA ARG A 27 0.50 2.40 -7.07
C ARG A 27 -0.34 3.16 -8.09
N TRP A 28 -0.30 2.77 -9.36
CA TRP A 28 -1.00 3.45 -10.45
C TRP A 28 -2.48 3.12 -10.41
N GLU A 29 -2.82 1.87 -10.15
CA GLU A 29 -4.20 1.47 -9.90
C GLU A 29 -4.76 2.15 -8.65
N LEU A 30 -4.00 2.17 -7.56
CA LEU A 30 -4.40 2.86 -6.34
C LEU A 30 -4.60 4.36 -6.58
N ALA A 31 -3.69 5.01 -7.31
CA ALA A 31 -3.79 6.43 -7.66
C ALA A 31 -5.00 6.73 -8.55
N ARG A 32 -5.37 5.82 -9.47
CA ARG A 32 -6.61 5.95 -10.27
C ARG A 32 -7.86 5.87 -9.39
N ARG A 33 -7.85 5.04 -8.35
CA ARG A 33 -9.01 4.83 -7.46
C ARG A 33 -9.19 5.92 -6.41
N VAL A 34 -8.11 6.42 -5.81
CA VAL A 34 -8.17 7.37 -4.68
C VAL A 34 -7.65 8.77 -5.01
N GLY A 35 -7.12 8.96 -6.21
CA GLY A 35 -6.45 10.19 -6.64
C GLY A 35 -4.95 10.18 -6.37
N ARG A 36 -4.16 10.70 -7.31
CA ARG A 36 -2.69 10.74 -7.22
C ARG A 36 -2.14 11.58 -6.05
N HIS A 37 -2.93 12.53 -5.55
CA HIS A 37 -2.57 13.38 -4.42
C HIS A 37 -3.00 12.82 -3.06
N ALA A 38 -3.59 11.62 -3.02
CA ALA A 38 -3.94 10.97 -1.77
C ALA A 38 -2.69 10.68 -0.94
N VAL A 39 -2.77 10.99 0.37
CA VAL A 39 -1.71 10.70 1.34
C VAL A 39 -1.74 9.20 1.67
N ILE A 40 -0.63 8.50 1.45
CA ILE A 40 -0.56 7.03 1.64
C ILE A 40 -0.96 6.63 3.06
N ALA A 41 -0.48 7.37 4.07
CA ALA A 41 -0.82 7.11 5.47
C ALA A 41 -2.33 7.24 5.77
N ALA A 42 -3.05 8.15 5.09
CA ALA A 42 -4.49 8.29 5.24
C ALA A 42 -5.28 7.10 4.67
N LEU A 43 -4.65 6.26 3.84
CA LEU A 43 -5.25 5.06 3.27
C LEU A 43 -5.07 3.82 4.16
N ILE A 44 -4.34 3.92 5.28
CA ILE A 44 -4.13 2.79 6.22
C ILE A 44 -5.46 2.14 6.66
N PRO A 45 -6.50 2.89 7.08
CA PRO A 45 -7.77 2.28 7.52
C PRO A 45 -8.51 1.54 6.40
N ARG A 46 -8.13 1.77 5.13
CA ARG A 46 -8.73 1.12 3.95
C ARG A 46 -7.99 -0.16 3.55
N LEU A 47 -6.86 -0.46 4.19
CA LEU A 47 -6.11 -1.69 3.93
C LEU A 47 -6.90 -2.91 4.39
N ARG A 48 -7.15 -3.82 3.46
CA ARG A 48 -7.76 -5.12 3.74
C ARG A 48 -6.79 -6.23 3.31
N CYS A 49 -6.51 -7.16 4.22
CA CYS A 49 -5.75 -8.35 3.88
C CYS A 49 -6.57 -9.25 2.94
N THR A 50 -5.97 -9.66 1.82
CA THR A 50 -6.59 -10.58 0.85
C THR A 50 -6.52 -12.05 1.31
N ALA A 51 -5.61 -12.40 2.22
CA ALA A 51 -5.46 -13.75 2.74
C ALA A 51 -6.42 -14.08 3.90
N CYS A 52 -6.54 -13.19 4.90
CA CYS A 52 -7.39 -13.42 6.08
C CYS A 52 -8.56 -12.44 6.24
N GLY A 53 -8.67 -11.43 5.37
CA GLY A 53 -9.75 -10.44 5.43
C GLY A 53 -9.57 -9.33 6.47
N ASN A 54 -8.51 -9.35 7.29
CA ASN A 54 -8.28 -8.37 8.34
C ASN A 54 -8.25 -6.92 7.79
N LYS A 55 -8.95 -6.01 8.46
CA LYS A 55 -9.02 -4.57 8.13
C LYS A 55 -8.35 -3.67 9.19
N GLY A 56 -7.96 -4.22 10.33
CA GLY A 56 -7.42 -3.45 11.46
C GLY A 56 -5.90 -3.50 11.54
N ASN A 57 -5.26 -2.38 11.88
CA ASN A 57 -3.83 -2.28 12.16
C ASN A 57 -2.90 -2.83 11.05
N ASN A 58 -3.35 -2.90 9.80
CA ASN A 58 -2.48 -3.23 8.67
C ASN A 58 -1.50 -2.07 8.41
N THR A 59 -0.30 -2.37 7.94
CA THR A 59 0.75 -1.37 7.71
C THR A 59 1.18 -1.33 6.26
N TRP A 60 1.56 -0.14 5.79
CA TRP A 60 2.21 0.00 4.49
C TRP A 60 3.64 -0.52 4.57
N MET A 61 4.10 -1.09 3.46
CA MET A 61 5.49 -1.45 3.23
C MET A 61 5.93 -0.86 1.89
N THR A 62 7.15 -0.34 1.86
CA THR A 62 7.79 0.10 0.63
C THR A 62 9.00 -0.79 0.37
N GLY A 63 9.19 -1.20 -0.88
CA GLY A 63 10.37 -1.88 -1.36
C GLY A 63 11.06 -1.03 -2.43
N ARG A 64 12.35 -1.25 -2.66
CA ARG A 64 13.04 -0.74 -3.85
C ARG A 64 13.23 -1.88 -4.83
N ILE A 65 12.88 -1.67 -6.09
CA ILE A 65 13.29 -2.57 -7.16
C ILE A 65 14.80 -2.38 -7.30
N LYS A 66 15.59 -3.42 -6.98
CA LYS A 66 17.00 -3.44 -7.39
C LYS A 66 16.99 -3.62 -8.91
N ARG A 67 17.40 -2.58 -9.63
CA ARG A 67 17.59 -2.61 -11.07
C ARG A 67 18.73 -3.56 -11.43
#